data_AF-A0A839PRD8-F1
#
_entry.id   AF-A0A839PRD8-F1
#
_cell.length_a   1.000
_cell.length_b   1.000
_cell.length_c   1.000
_cell.angle_alpha   90.00
_cell.angle_beta   90.00
_cell.angle_gamma   90.00
#
_symmetry.space_group_name_H-M   'P 1'
#
loop_
_entity.id
_entity.type
_entity.pdbx_description
1 polymer ?
#
loop_
_entity_poly.entity_id
_entity_poly.type
_entity_poly.pdbx_seq_one_letter_code
_entity_poly.pdbx_strand_id
1 'polypeptide(L)'
;MSNVVPLHGEKRWKAVIEYRTAEGAQSVEHYFEEISDLHLVIEHGPDWNFLIRCTITLNRTDDGEEQNSVGKALREERAGNP
;
A
#
# COMPACT_ATOMS: atom_id res chain seq x y z
N MET A 1 -14.19 -25.36 7.91
CA MET A 1 -12.85 -25.46 8.51
C MET A 1 -12.28 -24.06 8.52
N SER A 2 -12.20 -23.42 9.69
CA SER A 2 -11.74 -22.04 9.83
C SER A 2 -10.23 -22.00 9.61
N ASN A 3 -9.79 -21.46 8.47
CA ASN A 3 -8.39 -21.19 8.21
C ASN A 3 -7.97 -19.97 9.03
N VAL A 4 -7.62 -20.19 10.29
CA VAL A 4 -6.92 -19.19 11.11
C VAL A 4 -5.45 -19.25 10.71
N VAL A 5 -5.08 -18.45 9.71
CA VAL A 5 -3.68 -18.18 9.38
C VAL A 5 -3.12 -17.28 10.47
N PRO A 6 -1.98 -17.61 11.10
CA PRO A 6 -1.38 -16.75 12.11
C PRO A 6 -0.79 -15.51 11.44
N LEU A 7 -1.59 -14.44 11.33
CA LEU A 7 -1.16 -13.10 10.93
C LEU A 7 -0.41 -12.42 12.09
N HIS A 8 0.76 -12.93 12.44
CA HIS A 8 1.69 -12.18 13.28
C HIS A 8 3.09 -12.25 12.67
N GLY A 9 3.40 -11.24 11.86
CA GLY A 9 4.74 -10.94 11.39
C GLY A 9 4.83 -9.48 10.92
N GLU A 10 4.05 -9.10 9.91
CA GLU A 10 4.13 -7.76 9.31
C GLU A 10 2.74 -7.29 8.92
N LYS A 11 2.40 -6.03 9.26
CA LYS A 11 1.09 -5.47 8.94
C LYS A 11 0.88 -5.43 7.43
N ARG A 12 -0.37 -5.58 7.00
CA ARG A 12 -0.75 -5.79 5.59
C ARG A 12 -0.27 -4.70 4.62
N TRP A 13 -0.15 -3.46 5.07
CA TRP A 13 0.27 -2.34 4.24
C TRP A 13 1.50 -1.66 4.81
N LYS A 14 2.35 -1.19 3.89
CA LYS A 14 3.47 -0.30 4.16
C LYS A 14 3.26 1.00 3.40
N ALA A 15 3.35 2.14 4.07
CA ALA A 15 3.55 3.44 3.45
C ALA A 15 4.97 3.90 3.69
N VAL A 16 5.64 4.37 2.63
CA VAL A 16 6.87 5.16 2.73
C VAL A 16 6.54 6.57 2.32
N ILE A 17 6.66 7.50 3.28
CA ILE A 17 6.34 8.91 3.05
C ILE A 17 7.63 9.71 3.09
N GLU A 18 7.88 10.46 2.03
CA GLU A 18 9.03 11.32 1.88
C GLU A 18 8.60 12.77 2.15
N TYR A 19 9.26 13.40 3.12
CA TYR A 19 9.04 14.80 3.49
C TYR A 19 10.26 15.65 3.18
N ARG A 20 10.03 16.90 2.77
CA ARG A 20 11.08 17.91 2.67
C ARG A 20 11.44 18.41 4.06
N THR A 21 12.72 18.36 4.41
CA THR A 21 13.28 18.98 5.61
C THR A 21 14.33 20.02 5.24
N ALA A 22 14.84 20.76 6.22
CA ALA A 22 15.92 21.74 6.00
C ALA A 22 17.24 21.08 5.53
N GLU A 23 17.41 19.79 5.82
CA GLU A 23 18.63 19.03 5.56
C GLU A 23 18.54 18.17 4.28
N GLY A 24 17.34 18.08 3.70
CA GLY A 24 17.07 17.29 2.50
C GLY A 24 15.73 16.57 2.57
N ALA A 25 15.51 15.61 1.66
CA ALA A 25 14.34 14.75 1.74
C ALA A 25 14.55 13.66 2.79
N GLN A 26 13.58 13.45 3.67
CA GLN A 26 13.58 12.41 4.70
C GLN A 26 12.43 11.45 4.47
N SER A 27 12.71 10.15 4.47
CA SER A 27 11.70 9.10 4.35
C SER A 27 11.33 8.51 5.70
N VAL A 28 10.03 8.30 5.93
CA VAL A 28 9.47 7.65 7.11
C VAL A 28 8.61 6.47 6.68
N GLU A 29 8.80 5.32 7.32
CA GLU A 29 8.03 4.11 7.05
C GLU A 29 6.92 3.92 8.08
N HIS A 30 5.73 3.59 7.60
CA HIS A 30 4.58 3.26 8.42
C HIS A 30 3.97 1.94 7.99
N TYR A 31 3.65 1.10 8.96
CA TYR A 31 2.98 -0.18 8.74
C TYR A 31 1.58 -0.11 9.37
N PHE A 32 0.56 -0.58 8.66
CA PHE A 32 -0.86 -0.54 9.10
C PHE A 32 -1.66 -1.71 8.49
N GLU A 33 -2.81 -2.05 9.08
CA GLU A 33 -3.59 -3.24 8.69
C GLU A 33 -4.60 -2.93 7.58
N GLU A 34 -5.30 -1.80 7.67
CA GLU A 34 -6.31 -1.43 6.68
C GLU A 34 -5.85 -0.25 5.84
N ILE A 35 -6.09 -0.26 4.52
CA ILE A 35 -5.67 0.85 3.66
C ILE A 35 -6.32 2.18 4.06
N SER A 36 -7.52 2.11 4.64
CA SER A 36 -8.21 3.22 5.27
C SER A 36 -7.33 3.88 6.33
N ASP A 37 -6.58 3.15 7.14
CA ASP A 37 -5.76 3.68 8.24
C ASP A 37 -4.66 4.65 7.78
N LEU A 38 -4.36 4.73 6.48
CA LEU A 38 -3.43 5.71 5.94
C LEU A 38 -3.83 7.15 6.29
N HIS A 39 -5.14 7.46 6.39
CA HIS A 39 -5.58 8.80 6.79
C HIS A 39 -5.02 9.20 8.16
N LEU A 40 -4.96 8.27 9.12
CA LEU A 40 -4.41 8.52 10.45
C LEU A 40 -2.91 8.86 10.37
N VAL A 41 -2.16 8.15 9.53
CA VAL A 41 -0.72 8.38 9.33
C VAL A 41 -0.47 9.77 8.74
N ILE A 42 -1.28 10.15 7.76
CA ILE A 42 -1.18 11.45 7.09
C ILE A 42 -1.57 12.60 8.02
N GLU A 43 -2.71 12.50 8.69
CA GLU A 43 -3.26 13.59 9.52
C GLU A 43 -2.40 13.89 10.75
N HIS A 44 -1.72 12.86 11.28
CA HIS A 44 -0.80 13.00 12.42
C HIS A 44 0.64 13.22 11.98
N GLY A 45 0.90 13.29 10.67
CA GLY A 45 2.22 13.50 10.10
C GLY A 45 2.66 14.97 10.15
N PRO A 46 3.85 15.26 9.59
CA PRO A 46 4.30 16.62 9.29
C PRO A 46 3.30 17.39 8.40
N ASP A 47 3.48 18.72 8.32
CA ASP A 47 2.67 19.57 7.46
C ASP A 47 2.68 19.06 6.00
N TRP A 48 1.47 18.96 5.43
CA TRP A 48 1.22 18.44 4.08
C TRP A 48 2.04 19.14 3.00
N ASN A 49 2.37 20.42 3.17
CA ASN A 49 3.19 21.17 2.23
C ASN A 49 4.63 20.65 2.12
N PHE A 50 5.09 19.86 3.10
CA PHE A 50 6.37 19.18 3.03
C PHE A 50 6.29 17.79 2.44
N LEU A 51 5.10 17.21 2.24
CA LEU A 51 4.96 15.88 1.64
C LEU A 51 5.39 15.93 0.17
N ILE A 52 6.44 15.19 -0.16
CA ILE A 52 6.98 15.05 -1.53
C ILE A 52 6.33 13.86 -2.22
N ARG A 53 6.27 12.72 -1.54
CA ARG A 53 5.82 11.44 -2.10
C ARG A 53 5.27 10.54 -1.00
N CYS A 54 4.19 9.82 -1.29
CA CYS A 54 3.70 8.72 -0.48
C CYS A 54 3.61 7.47 -1.38
N THR A 55 4.39 6.44 -1.05
CA THR A 55 4.41 5.16 -1.77
C THR A 55 3.76 4.10 -0.91
N ILE A 56 2.72 3.44 -1.42
CA ILE A 56 1.98 2.40 -0.70
C ILE A 56 2.30 1.04 -1.31
N THR A 57 2.65 0.09 -0.46
CA THR A 57 2.94 -1.30 -0.83
C THR A 57 2.04 -2.24 -0.03
N LEU A 58 1.44 -3.22 -0.71
CA LEU A 58 0.74 -4.33 -0.08
C LEU A 58 1.76 -5.41 0.31
N ASN A 59 1.93 -5.64 1.61
CA ASN A 59 2.81 -6.66 2.16
C ASN A 59 2.07 -8.01 2.20
N ARG A 60 2.06 -8.72 1.08
CA ARG A 60 1.57 -10.11 1.02
C ARG A 60 2.68 -11.01 0.50
N THR A 61 2.81 -12.17 1.13
CA THR A 61 3.69 -13.28 0.72
C THR A 61 3.04 -14.23 -0.28
N ASP A 62 1.73 -14.11 -0.49
CA ASP A 62 0.99 -14.87 -1.49
C ASP A 62 1.14 -14.17 -2.85
N ASP A 63 1.32 -14.94 -3.93
CA ASP A 63 1.82 -14.56 -5.28
C ASP A 63 0.99 -13.53 -6.07
N GLY A 64 0.30 -12.60 -5.40
CA GLY A 64 -0.08 -11.31 -5.97
C GLY A 64 -0.94 -11.37 -7.23
N GLU A 65 -1.59 -12.51 -7.52
CA GLU A 65 -2.37 -12.65 -8.73
C GLU A 65 -3.63 -11.76 -8.62
N GLU A 66 -3.53 -10.65 -9.36
CA GLU A 66 -4.64 -9.83 -9.86
C GLU A 66 -5.43 -9.03 -8.84
N GLN A 67 -4.81 -7.98 -8.29
CA GLN A 67 -5.55 -6.79 -7.82
C GLN A 67 -5.51 -5.60 -8.79
N ASN A 68 -4.72 -5.66 -9.87
CA ASN A 68 -4.76 -4.61 -10.88
C ASN A 68 -5.99 -4.82 -11.78
N SER A 69 -7.04 -4.03 -11.57
CA SER A 69 -8.29 -4.06 -12.36
C SER A 69 -8.03 -3.88 -13.87
N VAL A 70 -6.94 -3.22 -14.24
CA VAL A 70 -6.51 -3.05 -15.64
C VAL A 70 -6.03 -4.38 -16.24
N GLY A 71 -5.31 -5.20 -15.46
CA GLY A 71 -4.86 -6.53 -15.92
C GLY A 71 -6.02 -7.51 -16.10
N LYS A 72 -7.03 -7.42 -15.23
CA LYS A 72 -8.23 -8.27 -15.29
C LYS A 72 -9.08 -7.97 -16.53
N ALA A 73 -9.31 -6.69 -16.85
CA ALA A 73 -10.06 -6.28 -18.04
C ALA A 73 -9.41 -6.74 -19.35
N LEU A 74 -8.08 -6.63 -19.46
CA LEU A 74 -7.32 -7.08 -20.64
C LEU A 74 -7.35 -8.61 -20.85
N ARG A 75 -7.47 -9.38 -19.76
CA ARG A 75 -7.52 -10.84 -19.79
C ARG A 75 -8.92 -11.36 -20.16
N GLU A 76 -9.96 -10.67 -19.69
CA GLU A 76 -11.36 -10.96 -20.04
C GLU A 76 -11.65 -10.68 -21.52
N GLU A 77 -11.11 -9.59 -22.11
CA GLU A 77 -11.26 -9.32 -23.55
C GLU A 77 -10.59 -10.38 -24.45
N ARG A 78 -9.47 -10.98 -24.01
CA ARG A 78 -8.79 -12.04 -24.78
C ARG A 78 -9.43 -13.42 -24.65
N ALA A 79 -10.17 -13.66 -23.57
CA ALA A 79 -10.87 -14.91 -23.33
C ALA A 79 -12.29 -14.94 -23.93
N GLY A 80 -12.79 -13.80 -24.39
CA GLY A 80 -14.11 -13.64 -25.01
C GLY A 80 -14.03 -13.17 -26.46
N ASN A 81 -13.61 -14.03 -27.38
CA ASN A 81 -14.01 -13.91 -28.78
C ASN A 81 -14.30 -15.34 -29.31
N PRO A 82 -15.50 -15.59 -29.86
CA PRO A 82 -15.99 -16.93 -30.21
C PRO A 82 -15.17 -17.65 -31.28
#